data_AF-A0A811AQ07-F1
#
_entry.id   AF-A0A811AQ07-F1
#
_cell.length_a   1.000
_cell.length_b   1.000
_cell.length_c   1.000
_cell.angle_alpha   90.00
_cell.angle_beta   90.00
_cell.angle_gamma   90.00
#
_symmetry.space_group_name_H-M   'P 1'
#
loop_
_entity.id
_entity.type
_entity.pdbx_description
1 polymer ?
#
loop_
_entity_poly.entity_id
_entity_poly.type
_entity_poly.pdbx_seq_one_letter_code
_entity_poly.pdbx_strand_id
1 'polypeptide(L)'
;MTYTDSHAGSDAFSGETKSVGAGIYASAMFESGAYIDLIGKFVHHDNEYTATFAGLGTRDYSSHSRYAGAEVGYRYHVTDDTRIEPQAELVYGAVSGKQFSGKTGE
;
A
#
# COMPACT_ATOMS: atom_id res chain seq x y z
N MET A 1 -7.49 9.92 -5.18
CA MET A 1 -7.53 8.75 -6.08
C MET A 1 -6.10 8.40 -6.43
N THR A 2 -5.69 7.16 -6.22
CA THR A 2 -4.37 6.66 -6.58
C THR A 2 -4.55 5.54 -7.59
N TYR A 3 -3.85 5.64 -8.72
CA TYR A 3 -3.78 4.59 -9.73
C TYR A 3 -2.37 4.03 -9.73
N THR A 4 -2.24 2.71 -9.67
CA THR A 4 -0.94 2.04 -9.74
C THR A 4 -1.04 0.87 -10.70
N ASP A 5 -0.18 0.92 -11.72
CA ASP A 5 0.04 -0.15 -12.67
C ASP A 5 1.35 -0.85 -12.28
N SER A 6 1.31 -2.15 -12.04
CA SER A 6 2.48 -2.91 -11.65
C SER A 6 2.58 -4.17 -12.50
N HIS A 7 3.74 -4.31 -13.14
CA HIS A 7 4.10 -5.45 -13.96
C HIS A 7 5.09 -6.31 -13.16
N ALA A 8 4.70 -7.54 -12.83
CA ALA A 8 5.58 -8.50 -12.19
C ALA A 8 5.75 -9.72 -13.12
N GLY A 9 6.98 -9.96 -13.55
CA GLY A 9 7.33 -11.07 -14.43
C GLY A 9 8.59 -11.81 -13.95
N SER A 10 8.54 -13.13 -13.97
CA SER A 10 9.68 -14.04 -13.79
C SER A 10 9.57 -15.16 -14.82
N ASP A 11 10.64 -15.92 -15.09
CA ASP A 11 10.66 -16.98 -16.12
C ASP A 11 9.60 -18.09 -15.92
N ALA A 12 8.93 -18.13 -14.77
CA ALA A 12 7.85 -19.07 -14.44
C ALA A 12 6.45 -18.44 -14.31
N PHE A 13 6.30 -17.11 -14.36
CA PHE A 13 5.00 -16.42 -14.25
C PHE A 13 5.00 -15.02 -14.90
N SER A 14 3.89 -14.64 -15.55
CA SER A 14 3.63 -13.25 -15.93
C SER A 14 2.27 -12.81 -15.35
N GLY A 15 2.25 -11.72 -14.60
CA GLY A 15 1.03 -11.17 -14.03
C GLY A 15 0.96 -9.65 -14.16
N GLU A 16 -0.20 -9.16 -14.58
CA GLU A 16 -0.57 -7.76 -14.50
C GLU A 16 -1.36 -7.52 -13.22
N THR A 17 -1.00 -6.48 -12.46
CA THR A 17 -1.79 -6.06 -11.30
C THR A 17 -2.21 -4.61 -11.48
N LYS A 18 -3.51 -4.41 -11.70
CA LYS A 18 -4.14 -3.08 -11.77
C LYS A 18 -4.71 -2.76 -10.40
N SER A 19 -4.23 -1.68 -9.80
CA SER A 19 -4.65 -1.29 -8.46
C SER A 19 -5.34 0.07 -8.50
N VAL A 20 -6.58 0.12 -8.02
CA VAL A 20 -7.35 1.35 -7.88
C VAL A 20 -7.57 1.64 -6.40
N GLY A 21 -7.07 2.79 -5.95
CA GLY A 21 -7.17 3.21 -4.56
C GLY A 21 -7.90 4.53 -4.37
N ALA A 22 -8.68 4.59 -3.30
CA ALA A 22 -9.30 5.80 -2.78
C ALA A 22 -8.90 5.97 -1.31
N GLY A 23 -8.60 7.20 -0.92
CA GLY A 23 -8.20 7.50 0.44
C GLY A 23 -8.57 8.91 0.85
N ILE A 24 -8.68 9.09 2.15
CA ILE A 24 -8.89 10.37 2.81
C ILE A 24 -7.67 10.65 3.68
N TYR A 25 -7.30 11.92 3.77
CA TYR A 25 -6.24 12.38 4.65
C TYR A 25 -6.74 13.58 5.45
N ALA A 26 -6.21 13.75 6.65
CA ALA A 26 -6.48 14.85 7.53
C ALA A 26 -5.16 15.27 8.18
N SER A 27 -4.68 16.46 7.84
CA SER A 27 -3.44 17.02 8.36
C SER A 27 -3.77 18.23 9.23
N ALA A 28 -3.19 18.28 10.42
CA ALA A 28 -3.28 19.41 11.33
C ALA A 28 -1.88 19.99 11.53
N MET A 29 -1.72 21.29 11.20
CA MET A 29 -0.49 22.03 11.46
C MET A 29 -0.75 23.05 12.57
N PHE A 30 0.14 23.08 13.56
CA PHE A 30 0.05 23.96 14.71
C PHE A 30 1.08 25.08 14.60
N GLU A 31 0.73 26.28 15.08
CA GLU A 31 1.65 27.44 15.12
C GLU A 31 2.90 27.16 15.98
N SER A 32 2.83 26.19 16.89
CA SER A 32 3.98 25.71 17.67
C SER A 32 5.05 25.00 16.83
N GLY A 33 4.78 24.69 15.57
CA GLY A 33 5.65 23.88 14.70
C GLY A 33 5.34 22.38 14.75
N ALA A 34 4.42 21.94 15.62
CA ALA A 34 3.91 20.57 15.59
C ALA A 34 3.04 20.32 14.36
N TYR A 35 3.06 19.09 13.85
CA TYR A 35 2.08 18.63 12.88
C TYR A 35 1.67 17.19 13.15
N ILE A 36 0.45 16.87 12.70
CA ILE A 36 -0.10 15.53 12.71
C ILE A 36 -0.70 15.29 11.33
N ASP A 37 -0.37 14.17 10.69
CA ASP A 37 -1.03 13.72 9.47
C ASP A 37 -1.67 12.36 9.70
N LEU A 38 -2.93 12.21 9.31
CA LEU A 38 -3.66 10.96 9.38
C LEU A 38 -4.16 10.61 7.99
N ILE A 39 -3.86 9.41 7.52
CA ILE A 39 -4.28 8.94 6.21
C ILE A 39 -4.97 7.59 6.31
N GLY A 40 -6.14 7.47 5.69
CA GLY A 40 -6.83 6.21 5.49
C GLY A 40 -6.97 5.95 3.99
N LYS A 41 -6.39 4.87 3.49
CA LYS A 41 -6.52 4.47 2.07
C LYS A 41 -7.05 3.05 1.95
N PHE A 42 -7.98 2.87 1.02
CA PHE A 42 -8.48 1.59 0.55
C PHE A 42 -8.00 1.38 -0.88
N VAL A 43 -7.38 0.24 -1.15
CA VAL A 43 -6.86 -0.11 -2.46
C VAL A 43 -7.49 -1.43 -2.88
N HIS A 44 -8.17 -1.43 -4.02
CA HIS A 44 -8.59 -2.65 -4.70
C HIS A 44 -7.49 -3.04 -5.69
N HIS A 45 -7.14 -4.31 -5.72
CA HIS A 45 -6.16 -4.87 -6.63
C HIS A 45 -6.87 -5.89 -7.51
N ASP A 46 -7.02 -5.57 -8.79
CA ASP A 46 -7.38 -6.51 -9.84
C ASP A 46 -6.07 -7.13 -10.34
N ASN A 47 -5.87 -8.41 -10.02
CA ASN A 47 -4.69 -9.14 -10.42
C ASN A 47 -5.10 -10.17 -11.47
N GLU A 48 -4.44 -10.10 -12.62
CA GLU A 48 -4.55 -11.09 -13.68
C GLU A 48 -3.20 -11.82 -13.75
N TYR A 49 -3.16 -13.07 -13.27
CA TYR A 49 -1.94 -13.88 -13.35
C TYR A 49 -2.13 -15.04 -14.32
N THR A 50 -1.18 -15.15 -15.24
CA THR A 50 -1.08 -16.26 -16.17
C THR A 50 0.04 -17.19 -15.68
N ALA A 51 -0.34 -18.34 -15.14
CA ALA A 51 0.60 -19.36 -14.71
C ALA A 51 0.72 -20.45 -15.78
N THR A 52 1.88 -20.50 -16.46
CA THR A 52 2.13 -21.43 -17.57
C THR A 52 2.56 -22.84 -17.11
N PHE A 53 2.86 -23.02 -15.82
CA PHE A 53 3.24 -24.32 -15.25
C PHE A 53 1.98 -25.11 -14.80
N ALA A 54 1.89 -26.38 -15.23
CA ALA A 54 0.82 -27.34 -14.90
C ALA A 54 -0.59 -27.11 -15.51
N GLY A 55 -0.72 -26.29 -16.57
CA GLY A 55 -2.00 -26.16 -17.29
C GLY A 55 -3.12 -25.43 -16.54
N LEU A 56 -2.76 -24.57 -15.59
CA LEU A 56 -3.69 -23.88 -14.68
C LEU A 56 -4.49 -22.72 -15.33
N GLY A 57 -4.10 -22.27 -16.52
CA GLY A 57 -4.77 -21.19 -17.28
C GLY A 57 -4.59 -19.79 -16.68
N THR A 58 -5.32 -18.81 -17.24
CA THR A 58 -5.42 -17.45 -16.70
C THR A 58 -6.32 -17.46 -15.48
N ARG A 59 -5.84 -16.92 -14.35
CA ARG A 59 -6.60 -16.81 -13.10
C ARG A 59 -6.76 -15.34 -12.75
N ASP A 60 -8.00 -14.87 -12.83
CA ASP A 60 -8.39 -13.56 -12.33
C ASP A 60 -8.62 -13.64 -10.82
N TYR A 61 -7.96 -12.76 -10.06
CA TYR A 61 -8.25 -12.61 -8.64
C TYR A 61 -8.25 -11.15 -8.20
N SER A 62 -9.34 -10.79 -7.54
CA SER A 62 -9.46 -9.52 -6.83
C SER A 62 -8.98 -9.68 -5.38
N SER A 63 -8.11 -8.77 -4.95
CA SER A 63 -7.73 -8.60 -3.55
C SER A 63 -7.95 -7.15 -3.12
N HIS A 64 -8.05 -6.91 -1.82
CA HIS A 64 -8.17 -5.56 -1.29
C HIS A 64 -7.19 -5.34 -0.15
N SER A 65 -6.64 -4.13 -0.12
CA SER A 65 -5.73 -3.69 0.91
C SER A 65 -6.29 -2.44 1.58
N ARG A 66 -6.27 -2.44 2.91
CA ARG A 66 -6.65 -1.29 3.73
C ARG A 66 -5.40 -0.80 4.42
N TYR A 67 -5.17 0.50 4.40
CA TYR A 67 -4.07 1.11 5.12
C TYR A 67 -4.59 2.28 5.95
N ALA A 68 -4.07 2.37 7.16
CA ALA A 68 -4.22 3.50 8.05
C ALA A 68 -2.82 3.95 8.45
N GLY A 69 -2.47 5.19 8.11
CA GLY A 69 -1.23 5.84 8.50
C GLY A 69 -1.51 6.95 9.48
N ALA A 70 -0.62 7.12 10.45
CA ALA A 70 -0.59 8.24 11.36
C ALA A 70 0.85 8.72 11.48
N GLU A 71 1.08 9.99 11.19
CA GLU A 71 2.36 10.66 11.28
C GLU A 71 2.25 11.81 12.27
N VAL A 72 3.29 11.99 13.08
CA VAL A 72 3.43 13.15 13.95
C VAL A 72 4.85 13.67 13.84
N GLY A 73 5.00 14.98 13.85
CA GLY A 73 6.32 15.59 13.90
C GLY A 73 6.30 16.97 14.53
N TYR A 74 7.49 17.47 14.84
CA TYR A 74 7.64 18.76 15.49
C TYR A 74 8.81 19.53 14.92
N ARG A 75 8.53 20.67 14.29
CA ARG A 75 9.55 21.55 13.73
C ARG A 75 10.14 22.46 14.80
N TYR A 76 11.37 22.17 15.19
CA TYR A 76 12.17 23.01 16.08
C TYR A 76 13.10 23.91 15.27
N HIS A 77 13.03 25.22 15.49
CA HIS A 77 13.95 26.19 14.89
C HIS A 77 15.20 26.31 15.77
N VAL A 78 16.35 25.89 15.24
CA VAL A 78 17.65 25.96 15.94
C VAL A 78 18.32 27.31 15.68
N THR A 79 18.18 27.84 14.47
CA THR A 79 18.54 29.22 14.08
C THR A 79 17.48 29.75 13.10
N ASP A 80 17.56 31.03 12.71
CA ASP A 80 16.62 31.63 11.75
C ASP A 80 16.55 30.87 10.41
N ASP A 81 17.64 30.21 10.01
CA ASP A 81 17.75 29.46 8.75
C ASP A 81 17.77 27.92 8.95
N THR A 82 17.98 27.43 10.17
CA THR A 82 18.17 26.00 10.44
C THR A 82 17.05 25.45 11.33
N ARG A 83 16.44 24.38 10.85
CA ARG A 83 15.32 23.70 11.51
C ARG A 83 15.56 22.20 11.57
N ILE A 84 15.22 21.60 12.71
CA ILE A 84 15.26 20.16 12.96
C ILE A 84 13.83 19.72 13.18
N GLU A 85 13.43 18.63 12.55
CA GLU A 85 12.08 18.09 12.65
C GLU A 85 12.15 16.60 12.99
N PRO A 86 12.10 16.22 14.28
CA PRO A 86 11.80 14.84 14.65
C PRO A 86 10.41 14.45 14.13
N GLN A 87 10.33 13.27 13.51
CA GLN A 87 9.12 12.70 12.94
C GLN A 87 8.97 11.25 13.39
N ALA A 88 7.73 10.82 13.60
CA ALA A 88 7.38 9.43 13.85
C ALA A 88 6.13 9.08 13.04
N GLU A 89 6.22 8.01 12.25
CA GLU A 89 5.14 7.51 11.41
C GLU A 89 4.79 6.08 11.82
N LEU A 90 3.49 5.79 11.91
CA LEU A 90 2.94 4.47 12.10
C LEU A 90 1.98 4.16 10.96
N VAL A 91 2.30 3.12 10.18
CA VAL A 91 1.43 2.63 9.11
C VAL A 91 0.94 1.22 9.46
N TYR A 92 -0.36 1.08 9.63
CA TYR A 92 -1.03 -0.20 9.76
C TYR A 92 -1.69 -0.58 8.42
N GLY A 93 -1.37 -1.77 7.92
CA GLY A 93 -1.93 -2.30 6.68
C GLY A 93 -2.53 -3.69 6.89
N ALA A 94 -3.72 -3.90 6.33
CA ALA A 94 -4.32 -5.23 6.21
C ALA A 94 -4.49 -5.56 4.72
N VAL A 95 -3.82 -6.61 4.27
CA VAL A 95 -3.88 -7.09 2.88
C VAL A 95 -4.65 -8.40 2.88
N SER A 96 -5.73 -8.49 2.12
CA SER A 96 -6.44 -9.76 1.94
C SER A 96 -5.65 -10.66 0.98
N GLY A 97 -4.81 -11.55 1.52
CA GLY A 97 -4.18 -12.61 0.73
C GLY A 97 -5.15 -13.79 0.51
N LYS A 98 -5.00 -14.50 -0.62
CA LYS A 98 -5.58 -15.84 -0.79
C LYS A 98 -4.52 -16.91 -0.64
N GLN A 99 -4.85 -17.96 0.11
CA GLN A 99 -4.04 -19.15 0.26
C GLN A 99 -4.52 -20.19 -0.76
N PHE A 100 -3.66 -20.56 -1.71
CA PHE A 100 -3.96 -21.65 -2.64
C PHE A 100 -3.72 -22.98 -1.93
N SER A 101 -4.79 -23.65 -1.50
CA SER A 101 -4.71 -25.05 -1.06
C SER A 101 -4.70 -25.94 -2.31
N GLY A 102 -3.51 -26.39 -2.71
CA GLY A 102 -3.38 -27.48 -3.67
C GLY A 102 -3.77 -28.79 -2.98
N LYS A 103 -4.77 -29.49 -3.52
CA LYS A 103 -4.99 -30.89 -3.13
C LYS A 103 -3.82 -31.72 -3.66
N THR A 104 -2.95 -32.17 -2.77
CA THR A 104 -2.05 -33.29 -3.07
C THR A 104 -2.93 -34.51 -3.29
N GLY A 105 -2.89 -35.06 -4.51
CA GLY A 105 -3.66 -36.24 -4.89
C GLY A 105 -3.30 -37.46 -4.03
N GLU A 106 -4.33 -38.26 -3.73
CA GLU A 106 -4.22 -39.65 -3.27
C GLU A 106 -3.48 -40.53 -4.28
#